data_AF-M5WD94-F1
#
_entry.id   AF-M5WD94-F1
#
_cell.length_a   1.000
_cell.length_b   1.000
_cell.length_c   1.000
_cell.angle_alpha   90.00
_cell.angle_beta   90.00
_cell.angle_gamma   90.00
#
_symmetry.space_group_name_H-M   'P 1'
#
loop_
_entity.id
_entity.type
_entity.pdbx_description
1 polymer ?
#
loop_
_entity_poly.entity_id
_entity_poly.type
_entity_poly.pdbx_seq_one_letter_code
_entity_poly.pdbx_strand_id
1 'polypeptide(L)'
;MGEKVESTTTVTNATTTIISESEANPNMKLCSVLLTGFNYIPWSRAVTLALGGKSKLEYINGKIPAPDDGDPKFEEWLSKDQLVMSWILNSMGPQVAKMFSYSDSSQNLWESLKEMYEQQDNAARIFELKREIAEA
;
A
#
# COMPACT_ATOMS: atom_id res chain seq x y z
N MET A 1 -31.24 60.79 -3.56
CA MET A 1 -30.56 60.37 -4.79
C MET A 1 -29.56 59.28 -4.40
N GLY A 2 -29.73 58.05 -4.87
CA GLY A 2 -28.85 56.91 -4.55
C GLY A 2 -29.63 55.70 -4.01
N GLU A 3 -29.84 54.71 -4.86
CA GLU A 3 -30.64 53.49 -4.71
C GLU A 3 -30.08 52.42 -3.75
N LYS A 4 -31.01 51.80 -3.01
CA LYS A 4 -31.26 50.36 -2.76
C LYS A 4 -30.18 49.35 -3.21
N VAL A 5 -29.73 48.49 -2.29
CA VAL A 5 -29.78 47.01 -2.48
C VAL A 5 -29.94 46.32 -1.11
N GLU A 6 -31.11 45.71 -0.90
CA GLU A 6 -31.34 44.61 0.04
C GLU A 6 -30.79 43.32 -0.60
N SER A 7 -30.02 42.50 0.11
CA SER A 7 -29.79 41.09 -0.28
C SER A 7 -29.34 40.24 0.91
N THR A 8 -30.34 39.61 1.52
CA THR A 8 -30.46 38.16 1.76
C THR A 8 -29.24 37.38 2.27
N THR A 9 -29.40 36.92 3.52
CA THR A 9 -28.70 35.80 4.17
C THR A 9 -28.56 34.55 3.30
N THR A 10 -27.35 33.97 3.26
CA THR A 10 -27.19 32.51 3.19
C THR A 10 -26.06 32.07 4.12
N VAL A 11 -26.45 31.39 5.21
CA VAL A 11 -25.63 30.44 5.97
C VAL A 11 -25.40 29.20 5.09
N THR A 12 -24.42 28.35 5.42
CA THR A 12 -24.24 26.92 5.01
C THR A 12 -23.08 26.77 4.00
N ASN A 13 -22.05 25.94 4.15
CA ASN A 13 -21.76 24.85 5.09
C ASN A 13 -20.26 24.57 5.21
N ALA A 14 -19.86 24.15 6.41
CA ALA A 14 -18.59 23.47 6.64
C ALA A 14 -18.62 22.07 5.99
N THR A 15 -17.68 21.81 5.09
CA THR A 15 -17.21 20.45 4.80
C THR A 15 -15.70 20.52 4.50
N THR A 16 -14.91 20.99 5.47
CA THR A 16 -13.52 20.54 5.54
C THR A 16 -13.62 19.11 6.01
N THR A 17 -13.64 18.18 5.05
CA THR A 17 -13.68 16.76 5.30
C THR A 17 -12.58 16.42 6.29
N ILE A 18 -12.98 16.05 7.49
CA ILE A 18 -12.15 15.34 8.47
C ILE A 18 -11.85 13.97 7.83
N ILE A 19 -10.93 13.93 6.88
CA ILE A 19 -10.21 12.71 6.53
C ILE A 19 -9.17 12.58 7.65
N SER A 20 -9.68 11.99 8.73
CA SER A 20 -9.00 11.58 9.95
C SER A 20 -7.54 11.14 9.76
N GLU A 21 -6.72 11.46 10.77
CA GLU A 21 -5.32 11.09 11.08
C GLU A 21 -4.92 9.60 10.93
N SER A 22 -5.74 8.79 10.26
CA SER A 22 -5.54 7.38 9.91
C SER A 22 -4.39 7.15 8.90
N GLU A 23 -4.01 8.16 8.12
CA GLU A 23 -2.98 8.04 7.06
C GLU A 23 -1.56 7.79 7.60
N ALA A 24 -1.26 8.02 8.88
CA ALA A 24 0.11 8.01 9.40
C ALA A 24 0.40 6.91 10.43
N ASN A 25 -0.52 5.98 10.70
CA ASN A 25 -0.27 4.92 11.69
C ASN A 25 0.67 3.83 11.11
N PRO A 26 1.95 3.75 11.51
CA PRO A 26 2.87 2.74 10.97
C PRO A 26 2.47 1.30 11.35
N ASN A 27 1.70 1.11 12.43
CA ASN A 27 1.29 -0.21 12.91
C ASN A 27 0.05 -0.77 12.17
N MET A 28 -0.46 -0.06 11.17
CA MET A 28 -1.62 -0.48 10.40
C MET A 28 -1.29 -1.68 9.50
N LYS A 29 -2.26 -2.62 9.40
CA LYS A 29 -2.26 -3.70 8.42
C LYS A 29 -3.05 -3.30 7.18
N LEU A 30 -2.54 -3.62 5.99
CA LEU A 30 -3.18 -3.32 4.71
C LEU A 30 -4.29 -4.31 4.36
N CYS A 31 -4.19 -5.53 4.88
CA CYS A 31 -5.15 -6.60 4.65
C CYS A 31 -5.31 -7.49 5.90
N SER A 32 -6.44 -8.18 6.00
CA SER A 32 -6.71 -9.12 7.09
C SER A 32 -5.98 -10.46 6.91
N VAL A 33 -5.72 -10.85 5.68
CA VAL A 33 -4.98 -12.06 5.32
C VAL A 33 -3.49 -11.76 5.31
N LEU A 34 -2.73 -12.37 6.21
CA LEU A 34 -1.27 -12.21 6.25
C LEU A 34 -0.58 -13.06 5.19
N LEU A 35 0.55 -12.58 4.66
CA LEU A 35 1.41 -13.39 3.79
C LEU A 35 2.02 -14.56 4.57
N THR A 36 1.78 -15.79 4.14
CA THR A 36 2.29 -17.02 4.75
C THR A 36 3.26 -17.79 3.84
N GLY A 37 3.32 -17.43 2.56
CA GLY A 37 4.23 -17.98 1.56
C GLY A 37 3.56 -18.74 0.42
N PHE A 38 2.30 -19.15 0.58
CA PHE A 38 1.51 -19.88 -0.44
C PHE A 38 0.29 -19.08 -0.92
N ASN A 39 0.22 -17.80 -0.55
CA ASN A 39 -0.93 -16.94 -0.78
C ASN A 39 -0.51 -15.54 -1.28
N TYR A 40 0.67 -15.44 -1.87
CA TYR A 40 1.20 -14.21 -2.45
C TYR A 40 0.26 -13.60 -3.49
N ILE A 41 -0.36 -14.36 -4.39
CA ILE A 41 -1.24 -13.78 -5.42
C ILE A 41 -2.44 -13.02 -4.81
N PRO A 42 -3.30 -13.64 -3.97
CA PRO A 42 -4.41 -12.92 -3.34
C PRO A 42 -3.93 -11.84 -2.37
N TRP A 43 -2.82 -12.07 -1.65
CA TRP A 43 -2.24 -11.09 -0.73
C TRP A 43 -1.74 -9.84 -1.46
N SER A 44 -0.94 -10.01 -2.52
CA SER A 44 -0.35 -8.90 -3.29
C SER A 44 -1.45 -8.06 -3.95
N ARG A 45 -2.53 -8.70 -4.42
CA ARG A 45 -3.71 -7.99 -4.93
C ARG A 45 -4.36 -7.13 -3.85
N ALA A 46 -4.55 -7.66 -2.64
CA ALA A 46 -5.15 -6.92 -1.53
C ALA A 46 -4.28 -5.73 -1.10
N VAL A 47 -2.96 -5.93 -0.97
CA VAL A 47 -1.99 -4.87 -0.65
C VAL A 47 -2.00 -3.77 -1.71
N THR A 48 -1.96 -4.14 -2.99
CA THR A 48 -2.00 -3.18 -4.12
C THR A 48 -3.27 -2.33 -4.08
N LEU A 49 -4.43 -2.94 -3.82
CA LEU A 49 -5.69 -2.22 -3.68
C LEU A 49 -5.69 -1.27 -2.47
N ALA A 50 -5.19 -1.72 -1.32
CA ALA A 50 -5.13 -0.92 -0.11
C ALA A 50 -4.20 0.30 -0.25
N LEU A 51 -3.06 0.13 -0.92
CA LEU A 51 -2.13 1.23 -1.23
C LEU A 51 -2.69 2.16 -2.31
N GLY A 52 -3.37 1.61 -3.32
CA GLY A 52 -4.07 2.40 -4.34
C GLY A 52 -5.14 3.30 -3.74
N GLY A 53 -5.95 2.77 -2.82
CA GLY A 53 -6.95 3.55 -2.08
C GLY A 53 -6.37 4.65 -1.18
N LYS A 54 -5.06 4.61 -0.89
CA LYS A 54 -4.33 5.60 -0.07
C LYS A 54 -3.39 6.49 -0.87
N SER A 55 -3.41 6.39 -2.20
CA SER A 55 -2.48 7.09 -3.08
C SER A 55 -1.00 6.84 -2.74
N LYS A 56 -0.66 5.62 -2.29
CA LYS A 56 0.71 5.20 -1.95
C LYS A 56 1.24 4.07 -2.84
N LEU A 57 0.48 3.69 -3.88
CA LEU A 57 0.87 2.60 -4.79
C LEU A 57 2.19 2.89 -5.53
N GLU A 58 2.52 4.17 -5.72
CA GLU A 58 3.67 4.61 -6.50
C GLU A 58 5.03 4.32 -5.85
N TYR A 59 5.04 4.05 -4.53
CA TYR A 59 6.23 3.68 -3.78
C TYR A 59 6.68 2.24 -4.04
N ILE A 60 5.75 1.34 -4.38
CA ILE A 60 6.10 -0.08 -4.62
C ILE A 60 6.27 -0.42 -6.11
N ASN A 61 5.82 0.45 -7.02
CA ASN A 61 5.91 0.22 -8.47
C ASN A 61 7.01 1.05 -9.16
N GLY A 62 7.81 1.79 -8.38
CA GLY A 62 8.94 2.58 -8.87
C GLY A 62 8.56 3.86 -9.63
N LYS A 63 7.28 4.29 -9.62
CA LYS A 63 6.86 5.54 -10.28
C LYS A 63 7.40 6.79 -9.59
N ILE A 64 7.63 6.72 -8.28
CA ILE A 64 8.30 7.78 -7.52
C ILE A 64 9.63 7.23 -7.02
N PRO A 65 10.73 7.42 -7.79
CA PRO A 65 12.05 7.00 -7.36
C PRO A 65 12.53 7.81 -6.16
N ALA A 66 13.51 7.27 -5.43
CA ALA A 66 14.21 8.00 -4.39
C ALA A 66 14.85 9.28 -4.97
N PRO A 67 14.65 10.45 -4.33
CA PRO A 67 15.38 11.66 -4.70
C PRO A 67 16.90 11.50 -4.51
N ASP A 68 17.67 12.31 -5.23
CA ASP A 68 19.14 12.32 -5.10
C ASP A 68 19.58 12.79 -3.70
N ASP A 69 20.79 12.37 -3.31
CA ASP A 69 21.43 12.79 -2.07
C ASP A 69 21.53 14.33 -2.00
N GLY A 70 20.89 14.90 -0.98
CA GLY A 70 20.87 16.35 -0.75
C GLY A 70 19.66 17.09 -1.37
N ASP A 71 18.74 16.40 -2.05
CA ASP A 71 17.45 16.99 -2.41
C ASP A 71 16.65 17.28 -1.12
N PRO A 72 16.17 18.52 -0.89
CA PRO A 72 15.32 18.86 0.25
C PRO A 72 14.06 17.98 0.39
N LYS A 73 13.62 17.31 -0.68
CA LYS A 73 12.47 16.40 -0.71
C LYS A 73 12.79 14.98 -0.26
N PHE A 74 14.06 14.64 -0.08
CA PHE A 74 14.49 13.29 0.30
C PHE A 74 13.85 12.84 1.63
N GLU A 75 13.90 13.68 2.66
CA GLU A 75 13.32 13.36 3.98
C GLU A 75 11.80 13.13 3.93
N GLU A 76 11.09 13.91 3.11
CA GLU A 76 9.64 13.74 2.93
C GLU A 76 9.32 12.43 2.19
N TRP A 77 10.10 12.11 1.15
CA TRP A 77 9.98 10.84 0.44
C TRP A 77 10.28 9.65 1.35
N LEU A 78 11.39 9.72 2.10
CA LEU A 78 11.85 8.67 3.00
C LEU A 78 10.81 8.35 4.08
N SER A 79 10.21 9.37 4.68
CA SER A 79 9.13 9.19 5.67
C SER A 79 7.94 8.42 5.09
N LYS A 80 7.53 8.75 3.85
CA LYS A 80 6.42 8.06 3.18
C LYS A 80 6.79 6.63 2.75
N ASP A 81 8.02 6.42 2.28
CA ASP A 81 8.51 5.09 1.92
C ASP A 81 8.58 4.17 3.16
N GLN A 82 9.14 4.66 4.27
CA GLN A 82 9.20 3.92 5.55
C GLN A 82 7.80 3.58 6.08
N LEU A 83 6.84 4.48 5.92
CA LEU A 83 5.45 4.23 6.27
C LEU A 83 4.86 3.09 5.43
N VAL A 84 5.04 3.13 4.11
CA VAL A 84 4.59 2.05 3.22
C VAL A 84 5.27 0.73 3.57
N MET A 85 6.58 0.74 3.81
CA MET A 85 7.35 -0.43 4.21
C MET A 85 6.81 -1.04 5.50
N SER A 86 6.53 -0.21 6.51
CA SER A 86 5.95 -0.66 7.79
C SER A 86 4.59 -1.35 7.60
N TRP A 87 3.73 -0.81 6.74
CA TRP A 87 2.43 -1.40 6.43
C TRP A 87 2.53 -2.75 5.71
N ILE A 88 3.47 -2.88 4.78
CA ILE A 88 3.69 -4.14 4.08
C ILE A 88 4.20 -5.19 5.06
N LEU A 89 5.21 -4.88 5.88
CA LEU A 89 5.75 -5.79 6.89
C LEU A 89 4.69 -6.22 7.92
N ASN A 90 3.85 -5.30 8.37
CA ASN A 90 2.74 -5.59 9.30
C ASN A 90 1.63 -6.45 8.66
N SER A 91 1.60 -6.52 7.33
CA SER A 91 0.67 -7.35 6.57
C SER A 91 1.26 -8.74 6.23
N MET A 92 2.39 -9.11 6.82
CA MET A 92 3.01 -10.42 6.67
C MET A 92 2.91 -11.26 7.94
N GLY A 93 3.02 -12.58 7.79
CA GLY A 93 3.26 -13.47 8.91
C GLY A 93 4.63 -13.16 9.57
N PRO A 94 4.79 -13.33 10.90
CA PRO A 94 6.00 -12.90 11.61
C PRO A 94 7.31 -13.46 11.05
N GLN A 95 7.32 -14.71 10.58
CA GLN A 95 8.51 -15.32 10.01
C GLN A 95 8.89 -14.72 8.65
N VAL A 96 7.88 -14.43 7.82
CA VAL A 96 8.08 -13.76 6.52
C VAL A 96 8.55 -12.34 6.77
N ALA A 97 7.87 -11.57 7.63
CA ALA A 97 8.27 -10.21 7.99
C ALA A 97 9.74 -10.12 8.46
N LYS A 98 10.18 -11.08 9.28
CA LYS A 98 11.56 -11.16 9.77
C LYS A 98 12.57 -11.39 8.65
N MET A 99 12.22 -12.17 7.62
CA MET A 99 13.11 -12.45 6.49
C MET A 99 13.38 -11.19 5.65
N PHE A 100 12.40 -10.28 5.56
CA PHE A 100 12.48 -9.07 4.76
C PHE A 100 12.65 -7.78 5.57
N SER A 101 12.95 -7.86 6.87
CA SER A 101 13.04 -6.69 7.75
C SER A 101 14.18 -5.73 7.41
N TYR A 102 15.14 -6.16 6.58
CA TYR A 102 16.33 -5.41 6.19
C TYR A 102 16.25 -4.89 4.75
N SER A 103 15.06 -4.85 4.13
CA SER A 103 14.89 -4.21 2.83
C SER A 103 15.14 -2.71 2.92
N ASP A 104 15.85 -2.16 1.92
CA ASP A 104 16.29 -0.76 1.91
C ASP A 104 15.16 0.24 1.60
N SER A 105 14.14 -0.20 0.87
CA SER A 105 12.97 0.60 0.51
C SER A 105 11.72 -0.25 0.37
N SER A 106 10.55 0.38 0.36
CA SER A 106 9.29 -0.33 0.10
C SER A 106 9.25 -0.96 -1.31
N GLN A 107 9.91 -0.36 -2.29
CA GLN A 107 10.08 -0.94 -3.62
C GLN A 107 10.93 -2.21 -3.59
N ASN A 108 12.12 -2.16 -2.96
CA ASN A 108 12.99 -3.34 -2.89
C ASN A 108 12.34 -4.48 -2.11
N LEU A 109 11.61 -4.15 -1.04
CA LEU A 109 10.78 -5.09 -0.31
C LEU A 109 9.77 -5.77 -1.24
N TRP A 110 9.02 -4.98 -2.01
CA TRP A 110 7.99 -5.47 -2.92
C TRP A 110 8.56 -6.37 -4.02
N GLU A 111 9.66 -5.97 -4.64
CA GLU A 111 10.33 -6.75 -5.68
C GLU A 111 10.87 -8.08 -5.14
N SER A 112 11.49 -8.08 -3.96
CA SER A 112 12.03 -9.28 -3.31
C SER A 112 10.92 -10.30 -2.98
N LEU A 113 9.76 -9.82 -2.52
CA LEU A 113 8.59 -10.68 -2.27
C LEU A 113 8.06 -11.30 -3.55
N LYS A 114 7.97 -10.49 -4.61
CA LYS A 114 7.52 -10.94 -5.92
C LYS A 114 8.43 -12.03 -6.47
N GLU A 115 9.73 -11.81 -6.45
CA GLU A 115 10.72 -12.80 -6.93
C GLU A 115 10.63 -14.12 -6.14
N MET A 116 10.47 -14.04 -4.81
CA MET A 116 10.46 -15.23 -3.96
C MET A 116 9.18 -16.06 -4.08
N TYR A 117 8.00 -15.42 -4.12
CA TYR A 117 6.73 -16.12 -3.95
C TYR A 117 5.85 -16.18 -5.20
N GLU A 118 6.02 -15.29 -6.19
CA GLU A 118 5.15 -15.25 -7.37
C GLU A 118 5.24 -16.55 -8.19
N GLN A 119 6.45 -17.08 -8.39
CA GLN A 119 6.65 -18.30 -9.17
C GLN A 119 6.13 -19.55 -8.43
N GLN A 120 6.33 -19.62 -7.12
CA GLN A 120 5.92 -20.75 -6.29
C GLN A 120 4.39 -20.88 -6.25
N ASP A 121 3.69 -19.77 -6.01
CA ASP A 121 2.23 -19.73 -6.00
C ASP A 121 1.61 -20.12 -7.35
N ASN A 122 2.17 -19.58 -8.43
CA ASN A 122 1.69 -19.88 -9.78
C ASN A 122 1.81 -21.38 -10.08
N ALA A 123 2.93 -22.00 -9.73
CA ALA A 123 3.14 -23.43 -9.93
C ALA A 123 2.18 -24.28 -9.08
N ALA A 124 2.03 -23.95 -7.79
CA ALA A 124 1.12 -24.64 -6.88
C ALA A 124 -0.33 -24.56 -7.39
N ARG A 125 -0.78 -23.37 -7.82
CA ARG A 125 -2.13 -23.16 -8.32
C ARG A 125 -2.41 -23.92 -9.62
N ILE A 126 -1.46 -23.95 -10.55
CA ILE A 126 -1.58 -24.74 -11.78
C ILE A 126 -1.70 -26.23 -11.46
N PHE A 127 -0.90 -26.73 -10.52
CA PHE A 127 -0.96 -28.14 -10.11
C PHE A 127 -2.32 -28.51 -9.50
N GLU A 128 -2.84 -27.69 -8.60
CA GLU A 128 -4.19 -27.89 -8.02
C GLU A 128 -5.27 -27.95 -9.09
N LEU A 129 -5.30 -26.97 -10.00
CA LEU A 129 -6.29 -26.91 -11.07
C LEU A 129 -6.20 -28.12 -12.01
N LYS A 130 -4.98 -28.59 -12.33
CA LYS A 130 -4.79 -29.81 -13.13
C LYS A 130 -5.30 -31.05 -12.41
N ARG A 131 -5.09 -31.16 -11.09
CA ARG A 131 -5.60 -32.27 -10.29
C ARG A 131 -7.13 -32.26 -10.24
N GLU A 132 -7.75 -31.11 -10.00
CA GLU A 132 -9.21 -30.96 -9.99
C GLU A 132 -9.85 -31.37 -11.33
N ILE A 133 -9.22 -31.03 -12.46
CA ILE A 133 -9.68 -31.46 -13.79
C ILE A 133 -9.50 -32.97 -13.99
N ALA A 134 -8.42 -33.56 -13.48
CA ALA A 134 -8.14 -34.99 -13.62
C ALA A 134 -9.01 -35.87 -12.72
N GLU A 135 -9.51 -35.31 -11.60
CA GLU A 135 -10.40 -35.98 -10.64
C GLU A 135 -11.90 -35.74 -10.91
N ALA A 136 -12.23 -34.89 -11.90
CA ALA A 136 -13.60 -34.60 -12.36
C ALA A 136 -14.01 -35.48 -13.55
#